data_AF-A0A3C0GFH6-F1
#
_entry.id   AF-A0A3C0GFH6-F1
#
_cell.length_a   1.000
_cell.length_b   1.000
_cell.length_c   1.000
_cell.angle_alpha   90.00
_cell.angle_beta   90.00
_cell.angle_gamma   90.00
#
_symmetry.space_group_name_H-M   'P 1'
#
loop_
_entity.id
_entity.type
_entity.pdbx_description
1 polymer ?
#
loop_
_entity_poly.entity_id
_entity_poly.type
_entity_poly.pdbx_seq_one_letter_code
_entity_poly.pdbx_strand_id
1 'polypeptide(L)'
;MNLCTVLSESFIPQAVNLIQSYMINSYAKKAYVYHFNCDPKKINALNDLYGDKIVVKQVPNDCLHAYEPRVFYYKTYAISDCLLNSDEDIIYSDSSNCFIKKYDIKKDIRDGAIFLPYTHPILSNKYWTTKACFEKLKAVEAMNEAQYWAGFQVY
;
A
#
# COMPACT_ATOMS: atom_id res chain seq x y z
N MET A 1 -7.09 -11.44 -6.19
CA MET A 1 -6.40 -10.14 -6.07
C MET A 1 -5.63 -10.15 -4.79
N ASN A 2 -4.36 -9.76 -4.81
CA ASN A 2 -3.55 -9.72 -3.60
C ASN A 2 -3.76 -8.42 -2.84
N LEU A 3 -3.71 -8.46 -1.50
CA LEU A 3 -3.74 -7.24 -0.68
C LEU A 3 -2.36 -6.61 -0.69
N CYS A 4 -2.29 -5.29 -0.81
CA CYS A 4 -1.09 -4.49 -0.58
C CYS A 4 -1.36 -3.50 0.55
N THR A 5 -0.47 -3.41 1.53
CA THR A 5 -0.56 -2.41 2.59
C THR A 5 0.83 -1.98 3.04
N VAL A 6 0.95 -0.76 3.56
CA VAL A 6 2.17 -0.28 4.22
C VAL A 6 1.83 0.24 5.61
N LEU A 7 2.66 -0.08 6.60
CA LEU A 7 2.41 0.26 8.00
C LEU A 7 3.66 0.78 8.72
N SER A 8 3.41 1.57 9.77
CA SER A 8 4.35 1.80 10.86
C SER A 8 4.00 0.90 12.05
N GLU A 9 4.87 0.87 13.06
CA GLU A 9 4.71 -0.02 14.21
C GLU A 9 3.38 0.17 14.97
N SER A 10 2.91 1.41 15.09
CA SER A 10 1.65 1.75 15.78
C SER A 10 0.41 1.15 15.11
N PHE A 11 0.51 0.76 13.83
CA PHE A 11 -0.60 0.24 13.05
C PHE A 11 -0.59 -1.28 12.84
N ILE A 12 0.33 -2.00 13.47
CA ILE A 12 0.36 -3.47 13.41
C ILE A 12 -0.98 -4.10 13.84
N PRO A 13 -1.63 -3.70 14.95
CA PRO A 13 -2.92 -4.27 15.35
C PRO A 13 -4.03 -4.06 14.30
N GLN A 14 -4.05 -2.89 13.66
CA GLN A 14 -5.02 -2.56 12.63
C GLN A 14 -4.72 -3.34 11.34
N ALA A 15 -3.44 -3.50 10.98
CA ALA A 15 -3.04 -4.32 9.84
C ALA A 15 -3.48 -5.78 10.00
N VAL A 16 -3.39 -6.33 11.21
CA VAL A 16 -3.93 -7.67 11.53
C VAL A 16 -5.43 -7.73 11.21
N ASN A 17 -6.20 -6.73 11.64
CA ASN A 17 -7.64 -6.65 11.34
C ASN A 17 -7.92 -6.49 9.83
N LEU A 18 -7.14 -5.68 9.13
CA LEU A 18 -7.23 -5.52 7.67
C LEU A 18 -7.01 -6.86 6.97
N ILE A 19 -5.89 -7.53 7.27
CA ILE A 19 -5.51 -8.81 6.67
C ILE A 19 -6.58 -9.86 6.94
N GLN A 20 -7.04 -9.99 8.19
CA GLN A 20 -8.09 -10.95 8.55
C GLN A 20 -9.41 -10.65 7.82
N SER A 21 -9.87 -9.40 7.86
CA SER A 21 -11.12 -9.02 7.21
C SER A 21 -11.06 -9.23 5.68
N TYR A 22 -9.92 -8.97 5.05
CA TYR A 22 -9.73 -9.20 3.63
C TYR A 22 -9.69 -10.69 3.26
N MET A 23 -9.00 -11.51 4.07
CA MET A 23 -8.95 -12.98 3.89
C MET A 23 -10.33 -13.62 4.09
N ILE A 24 -11.08 -13.24 5.13
CA ILE A 24 -12.44 -13.75 5.41
C ILE A 24 -13.39 -13.45 4.24
N ASN A 25 -13.32 -12.23 3.70
CA ASN A 25 -14.16 -11.83 2.57
C ASN A 25 -13.69 -12.39 1.21
N SER A 26 -12.67 -13.27 1.20
CA SER A 26 -12.25 -14.10 0.07
C SER A 26 -11.73 -13.34 -1.16
N TYR A 27 -11.00 -12.24 -0.96
CA TYR A 27 -10.41 -11.49 -2.08
C TYR A 27 -9.00 -11.93 -2.47
N ALA A 28 -8.20 -12.41 -1.51
CA ALA A 28 -6.78 -12.78 -1.70
C ALA A 28 -6.42 -14.20 -1.30
N LYS A 29 -5.42 -14.73 -2.01
CA LYS A 29 -4.58 -15.83 -1.54
C LYS A 29 -3.41 -15.34 -0.68
N LYS A 30 -2.95 -14.09 -0.89
CA LYS A 30 -1.77 -13.52 -0.26
C LYS A 30 -1.92 -12.02 0.08
N ALA A 31 -1.25 -11.57 1.13
CA ALA A 31 -1.11 -10.15 1.45
C ALA A 31 0.36 -9.71 1.47
N TYR A 32 0.66 -8.62 0.78
CA TYR A 32 1.96 -7.96 0.80
C TYR A 32 1.92 -6.83 1.82
N VAL A 33 2.72 -6.97 2.88
CA VAL A 33 2.80 -6.05 4.01
C VAL A 33 4.15 -5.36 3.97
N TYR A 34 4.14 -4.09 3.63
CA TYR A 34 5.32 -3.25 3.65
C TYR A 34 5.40 -2.55 5.00
N HIS A 35 6.61 -2.32 5.51
CA HIS A 35 6.78 -1.63 6.79
C HIS A 35 7.95 -0.66 6.78
N PHE A 36 7.85 0.38 7.60
CA PHE A 36 8.93 1.33 7.86
C PHE A 36 9.02 1.60 9.36
N ASN A 37 10.24 1.72 9.88
CA ASN A 37 10.52 2.01 11.30
C ASN A 37 9.77 1.10 12.29
N CYS A 38 9.76 -0.22 12.04
CA CYS A 38 9.19 -1.21 12.96
C CYS A 38 10.27 -2.05 13.63
N ASP A 39 10.05 -2.42 14.88
CA ASP A 39 10.84 -3.43 15.60
C ASP A 39 10.78 -4.77 14.83
N PRO A 40 11.94 -5.33 14.43
CA PRO A 40 12.01 -6.63 13.77
C PRO A 40 11.28 -7.75 14.52
N LYS A 41 11.23 -7.72 15.86
CA LYS A 41 10.50 -8.72 16.65
C LYS A 41 9.01 -8.70 16.39
N LYS A 42 8.41 -7.50 16.27
CA LYS A 42 6.98 -7.35 16.01
C LYS A 42 6.63 -7.76 14.58
N ILE A 43 7.53 -7.47 13.63
CA ILE A 43 7.40 -7.92 12.25
C ILE A 43 7.52 -9.44 12.14
N ASN A 44 8.47 -10.05 12.84
CA ASN A 44 8.61 -11.51 12.88
C ASN A 44 7.38 -12.18 13.47
N ALA A 45 6.80 -11.62 14.55
CA ALA A 45 5.54 -12.12 15.10
C ALA A 45 4.37 -12.06 14.08
N LEU A 46 4.35 -11.05 13.20
CA LEU A 46 3.36 -10.98 12.12
C LEU A 46 3.59 -12.08 11.07
N ASN A 47 4.85 -12.35 10.69
CA ASN A 47 5.21 -13.46 9.82
C ASN A 47 4.83 -14.81 10.44
N ASP A 48 5.09 -15.02 11.73
CA ASP A 48 4.75 -16.26 12.43
C ASP A 48 3.23 -16.51 12.48
N LEU A 49 2.43 -15.44 12.59
CA LEU A 49 0.97 -15.54 12.67
C LEU A 49 0.31 -15.99 11.36
N TYR A 50 0.84 -15.54 10.21
CA TYR A 50 0.21 -15.79 8.91
C TYR A 50 1.01 -16.70 7.97
N GLY A 51 2.28 -16.93 8.26
CA GLY A 51 3.17 -17.78 7.46
C GLY A 51 3.23 -17.36 6.00
N ASP A 52 3.00 -18.32 5.12
CA ASP A 52 3.03 -18.16 3.65
C ASP A 52 1.89 -17.30 3.09
N LYS A 53 0.86 -16.99 3.89
CA LYS A 53 -0.25 -16.14 3.50
C LYS A 53 0.11 -14.66 3.43
N ILE A 54 1.28 -14.27 3.96
CA ILE A 54 1.78 -12.91 3.81
C ILE A 54 3.20 -12.88 3.24
N VAL A 55 3.56 -11.73 2.67
CA VAL A 55 4.92 -11.38 2.28
C VAL A 55 5.24 -10.08 2.98
N VAL A 56 6.19 -10.09 3.90
CA VAL A 56 6.57 -8.89 4.65
C VAL A 56 7.88 -8.32 4.11
N LYS A 57 7.89 -7.03 3.77
CA LYS A 57 9.06 -6.32 3.21
C LYS A 57 9.28 -4.98 3.92
N GLN A 58 10.54 -4.66 4.20
CA GLN A 58 10.89 -3.32 4.68
C GLN A 58 10.96 -2.34 3.52
N VAL A 59 10.39 -1.15 3.68
CA VAL A 59 10.57 -0.04 2.74
C VAL A 59 11.91 0.65 3.04
N PRO A 60 12.74 0.97 2.02
CA PRO A 60 14.01 1.66 2.24
C PRO A 60 13.79 3.03 2.90
N ASN A 61 14.56 3.34 3.94
CA ASN A 61 14.45 4.59 4.71
C ASN A 61 15.06 5.81 3.97
N ASP A 62 15.84 5.59 2.92
CA ASP A 62 16.64 6.61 2.22
C ASP A 62 15.87 7.24 1.03
N CYS A 63 14.83 8.01 1.34
CA CYS A 63 14.23 8.89 0.34
C CYS A 63 14.75 10.33 0.45
N LEU A 64 16.00 10.54 0.04
CA LEU A 64 16.69 11.85 0.05
C LEU A 64 15.96 12.96 -0.75
N HIS A 65 14.94 12.62 -1.54
CA HIS A 65 14.22 13.54 -2.42
C HIS A 65 12.72 13.69 -2.11
N ALA A 66 12.21 13.01 -1.07
CA ALA A 66 10.85 13.25 -0.60
C ALA A 66 10.85 14.34 0.46
N TYR A 67 10.14 15.44 0.19
CA TYR A 67 9.87 16.48 1.20
C TYR A 67 9.15 15.90 2.42
N GLU A 68 8.28 14.91 2.21
CA GLU A 68 7.68 14.12 3.29
C GLU A 68 7.52 12.64 2.91
N PRO A 69 8.50 11.77 3.28
CA PRO A 69 8.49 10.35 2.92
C PRO A 69 7.24 9.60 3.37
N ARG A 70 6.61 10.07 4.46
CA ARG A 70 5.41 9.49 5.08
C ARG A 70 4.14 9.65 4.24
N VAL A 71 4.04 10.73 3.45
CA VAL A 71 2.79 11.08 2.75
C VAL A 71 2.69 10.37 1.40
N PHE A 72 3.83 10.15 0.73
CA PHE A 72 3.82 9.64 -0.64
C PHE A 72 4.74 8.43 -0.83
N TYR A 73 6.01 8.58 -0.46
CA TYR A 73 7.05 7.62 -0.86
C TYR A 73 6.78 6.18 -0.39
N TYR A 74 6.44 5.96 0.89
CA TYR A 74 6.23 4.61 1.39
C TYR A 74 5.07 3.88 0.69
N LYS A 75 3.99 4.60 0.38
CA LYS A 75 2.83 4.06 -0.34
C LYS A 75 3.19 3.74 -1.78
N THR A 76 3.80 4.69 -2.49
CA THR A 76 4.18 4.51 -3.90
C THR A 76 5.20 3.40 -4.07
N TYR A 77 6.18 3.30 -3.16
CA TYR A 77 7.12 2.18 -3.15
C TYR A 77 6.40 0.84 -2.94
N ALA A 78 5.53 0.75 -1.94
CA ALA A 78 4.76 -0.46 -1.64
C ALA A 78 3.92 -0.90 -2.85
N ILE A 79 3.20 0.02 -3.47
CA ILE A 79 2.35 -0.25 -4.64
C ILE A 79 3.22 -0.70 -5.82
N SER A 80 4.29 0.04 -6.15
CA SER A 80 5.20 -0.27 -7.25
C SER A 80 5.85 -1.64 -7.08
N ASP A 81 6.43 -1.92 -5.90
CA ASP A 81 7.04 -3.21 -5.62
C ASP A 81 5.99 -4.33 -5.62
N CYS A 82 4.79 -4.11 -5.08
CA CYS A 82 3.75 -5.12 -5.05
C CYS A 82 3.26 -5.48 -6.47
N LEU A 83 3.03 -4.48 -7.33
CA LEU A 83 2.67 -4.70 -8.74
C LEU A 83 3.73 -5.53 -9.47
N LEU A 84 5.02 -5.28 -9.21
CA LEU A 84 6.12 -6.01 -9.84
C LEU A 84 6.29 -7.45 -9.32
N ASN A 85 5.86 -7.73 -8.09
CA ASN A 85 6.08 -9.02 -7.43
C ASN A 85 4.80 -9.87 -7.27
N SER A 86 3.64 -9.33 -7.61
CA SER A 86 2.36 -10.01 -7.53
C SER A 86 2.05 -10.74 -8.84
N ASP A 87 1.56 -11.97 -8.71
CA ASP A 87 1.06 -12.82 -9.80
C ASP A 87 -0.42 -12.57 -10.15
N GLU A 88 -1.11 -11.75 -9.35
CA GLU A 88 -2.49 -11.32 -9.53
C GLU A 88 -2.60 -9.79 -9.41
N ASP A 89 -3.72 -9.20 -9.87
CA ASP A 89 -4.03 -7.79 -9.61
C ASP A 89 -4.02 -7.48 -8.11
N ILE A 90 -3.71 -6.24 -7.73
CA ILE A 90 -3.58 -5.85 -6.33
C ILE A 90 -4.68 -4.90 -5.88
N ILE A 91 -5.04 -4.97 -4.60
CA ILE A 91 -5.80 -3.93 -3.91
C ILE A 91 -4.88 -3.30 -2.89
N TYR A 92 -4.56 -2.02 -3.06
CA TYR A 92 -3.93 -1.26 -2.00
C TYR A 92 -4.98 -0.76 -0.99
N SER A 93 -4.70 -0.95 0.29
CA SER A 93 -5.45 -0.34 1.39
C SER A 93 -4.51 -0.04 2.56
N ASP A 94 -4.67 1.10 3.22
CA ASP A 94 -3.88 1.37 4.43
C ASP A 94 -4.25 0.42 5.55
N SER A 95 -3.26 0.17 6.41
CA SER A 95 -3.35 -0.73 7.55
C SER A 95 -4.49 -0.41 8.50
N SER A 96 -4.99 0.82 8.54
CA SER A 96 -6.10 1.23 9.41
C SER A 96 -7.49 0.82 8.93
N ASN A 97 -7.63 0.44 7.67
CA ASN A 97 -8.94 0.12 7.11
C ASN A 97 -9.36 -1.30 7.49
N CYS A 98 -10.64 -1.61 7.28
CA CYS A 98 -11.15 -2.97 7.34
C CYS A 98 -12.21 -3.21 6.26
N PHE A 99 -12.27 -4.44 5.77
CA PHE A 99 -13.29 -4.85 4.79
C PHE A 99 -14.50 -5.42 5.53
N ILE A 100 -15.58 -4.64 5.61
CA ILE A 100 -16.79 -5.03 6.34
C ILE A 100 -17.75 -5.89 5.52
N LYS A 101 -17.63 -5.90 4.18
CA LYS A 101 -18.49 -6.68 3.26
C LYS A 101 -17.76 -7.04 1.95
N LYS A 102 -18.23 -8.11 1.30
CA LYS A 102 -17.84 -8.46 -0.06
C LYS A 102 -18.49 -7.52 -1.09
N TYR A 103 -17.70 -6.97 -2.00
CA TYR A 103 -18.03 -6.04 -3.07
C TYR A 103 -17.34 -6.56 -4.34
N ASP A 104 -17.98 -6.45 -5.49
CA ASP A 104 -17.38 -6.88 -6.76
C ASP A 104 -16.49 -5.76 -7.32
N ILE A 105 -15.30 -5.63 -6.74
CA ILE A 105 -14.36 -4.53 -7.05
C ILE A 105 -13.72 -4.68 -8.44
N LYS A 106 -13.84 -5.86 -9.09
CA LYS A 106 -13.21 -6.14 -10.39
C LYS A 106 -13.63 -5.19 -11.50
N LYS A 107 -14.83 -4.62 -11.41
CA LYS A 107 -15.37 -3.69 -12.42
C LYS A 107 -14.74 -2.30 -12.36
N ASP A 108 -14.08 -1.98 -11.24
CA ASP A 108 -13.49 -0.66 -10.98
C ASP A 108 -11.95 -0.66 -11.15
N ILE A 109 -11.36 -1.81 -11.51
CA ILE A 109 -9.92 -1.95 -11.75
C ILE A 109 -9.56 -1.37 -13.12
N ARG A 110 -8.54 -0.52 -13.16
CA ARG A 110 -7.84 -0.07 -14.36
C ARG A 110 -6.35 -0.35 -14.16
N ASP A 111 -5.69 -0.93 -15.16
CA ASP A 111 -4.24 -1.24 -15.11
C ASP A 111 -3.78 -1.97 -13.83
N GLY A 112 -4.62 -2.87 -13.30
CA GLY A 112 -4.31 -3.65 -12.10
C GLY A 112 -4.53 -2.93 -10.76
N ALA A 113 -5.08 -1.70 -10.75
CA ALA A 113 -5.38 -0.91 -9.55
C ALA A 113 -6.75 -0.21 -9.60
N ILE A 114 -7.27 0.23 -8.44
CA ILE A 114 -8.51 1.03 -8.34
C ILE A 114 -8.12 2.49 -8.12
N PHE A 115 -8.62 3.37 -8.99
CA PHE A 115 -8.38 4.81 -8.90
C PHE A 115 -9.68 5.50 -8.45
N LEU A 116 -9.67 6.07 -7.24
CA LEU A 116 -10.77 6.93 -6.80
C LEU A 116 -10.59 8.32 -7.42
N PRO A 117 -11.55 8.82 -8.22
CA PRO A 117 -11.40 10.11 -8.87
C PRO A 117 -11.48 11.26 -7.86
N TYR A 118 -10.46 12.11 -7.84
CA TYR A 118 -10.49 13.40 -7.13
C TYR A 118 -10.71 14.54 -8.11
N THR A 119 -11.54 15.52 -7.73
CA THR A 119 -11.92 16.66 -8.58
C THR A 119 -10.91 17.81 -8.59
N HIS A 120 -9.95 17.83 -7.66
CA HIS A 120 -9.00 18.94 -7.51
C HIS A 120 -7.60 18.60 -8.06
N PRO A 121 -7.04 19.38 -9.00
CA PRO A 121 -5.72 19.11 -9.62
C PRO A 121 -4.55 19.03 -8.63
N ILE A 122 -4.63 19.76 -7.52
CA ILE A 122 -3.62 19.73 -6.44
C ILE A 122 -3.51 18.34 -5.82
N LEU A 123 -4.53 17.48 -5.95
CA LEU A 123 -4.56 16.11 -5.46
C LEU A 123 -3.98 15.12 -6.49
N SER A 124 -3.08 15.56 -7.39
CA SER A 124 -2.32 14.69 -8.29
C SER A 124 -0.88 14.50 -7.81
N ASN A 125 -0.30 13.33 -8.05
CA ASN A 125 0.95 12.92 -7.41
C ASN A 125 2.14 13.88 -7.67
N LYS A 126 2.19 14.53 -8.84
CA LYS A 126 3.21 15.53 -9.21
C LYS A 126 3.36 16.73 -8.27
N TYR A 127 2.33 17.06 -7.48
CA TYR A 127 2.39 18.20 -6.55
C TYR A 127 2.93 17.82 -5.16
N TRP A 128 3.20 16.53 -4.92
CA TRP A 128 3.57 16.00 -3.59
C TRP A 128 4.91 15.27 -3.58
N THR A 129 5.51 15.06 -4.75
CA THR A 129 6.87 14.54 -4.88
C THR A 129 7.55 15.07 -6.14
N THR A 130 8.81 14.70 -6.36
CA THR A 130 9.60 15.14 -7.52
C THR A 130 9.60 14.10 -8.64
N LYS A 131 9.82 14.54 -9.89
CA LYS A 131 10.01 13.63 -11.05
C LYS A 131 11.11 12.58 -10.78
N ALA A 132 12.20 13.00 -10.15
CA ALA A 132 13.30 12.13 -9.77
C ALA A 132 12.87 10.99 -8.83
N CYS A 133 11.89 11.23 -7.94
CA CYS A 133 11.32 10.21 -7.08
C CYS A 133 10.59 9.13 -7.88
N PHE A 134 9.78 9.52 -8.87
CA PHE A 134 9.11 8.57 -9.76
C PHE A 134 10.10 7.78 -10.64
N GLU A 135 11.14 8.43 -11.14
CA GLU A 135 12.19 7.76 -11.92
C GLU A 135 12.94 6.72 -11.07
N LYS A 136 13.29 7.05 -9.81
CA LYS A 136 13.90 6.10 -8.86
C LYS A 136 12.98 4.92 -8.55
N LEU A 137 11.67 5.15 -8.46
CA LEU A 137 10.64 4.13 -8.20
C LEU A 137 10.14 3.39 -9.45
N LYS A 138 10.64 3.75 -10.65
CA LYS A 138 10.14 3.24 -11.94
C LYS A 138 8.62 3.38 -12.10
N ALA A 139 8.06 4.51 -11.66
CA ALA A 139 6.62 4.76 -11.62
C ALA A 139 6.24 6.09 -12.30
N VAL A 140 6.86 6.43 -13.44
CA VAL A 140 6.74 7.75 -14.08
C VAL A 140 5.32 8.01 -14.57
N GLU A 141 4.62 6.97 -15.00
CA GLU A 141 3.22 6.97 -15.40
C GLU A 141 2.27 7.42 -14.29
N ALA A 142 2.59 7.13 -13.02
CA ALA A 142 1.75 7.52 -11.88
C ALA A 142 1.82 9.03 -11.55
N MET A 143 2.67 9.80 -12.22
CA MET A 143 2.92 11.22 -11.90
C MET A 143 1.69 12.11 -12.06
N ASN A 144 0.86 11.87 -13.08
CA ASN A 144 -0.35 12.66 -13.34
C ASN A 144 -1.62 12.03 -12.75
N GLU A 145 -1.51 10.86 -12.14
CA GLU A 145 -2.64 10.18 -11.55
C GLU A 145 -3.15 10.90 -10.30
N ALA A 146 -4.44 10.76 -10.05
CA ALA A 146 -5.06 11.19 -8.81
C ALA A 146 -4.37 10.47 -7.64
N GLN A 147 -4.20 11.18 -6.53
CA GLN A 147 -3.52 10.64 -5.36
C GLN A 147 -4.21 9.36 -4.87
N TYR A 148 -3.40 8.38 -4.48
CA TYR A 148 -3.84 7.20 -3.73
C TYR A 148 -4.25 7.60 -2.31
N TRP A 149 -5.40 8.24 -2.14
CA TRP A 149 -6.06 8.38 -0.85
C TRP A 149 -6.98 7.17 -0.64
N ALA A 150 -6.39 6.01 -0.42
CA ALA A 150 -6.84 5.28 0.75
C ALA A 150 -6.15 5.98 1.94
N GLY A 151 -6.94 6.38 2.94
CA GLY A 151 -6.52 6.64 4.33
C GLY A 151 -5.30 7.53 4.56
N PHE A 152 -5.56 8.82 4.76
CA PHE A 152 -4.70 9.69 5.55
C PHE A 152 -4.53 9.07 6.95
N GLN A 153 -3.29 8.75 7.35
CA GLN A 153 -2.95 8.53 8.74
C GLN A 153 -1.85 9.52 9.14
N VAL A 154 -2.30 10.74 9.43
CA VAL A 154 -1.63 11.54 10.45
C VAL A 154 -2.31 11.14 11.75
N TYR A 155 -1.58 10.42 12.60
CA TYR A 155 -1.59 10.35 14.08
C TYR A 155 -1.04 9.01 14.54
#